data_AF-A0A1H5FWS0-F1
#
_entry.id   AF-A0A1H5FWS0-F1
#
_cell.length_a   1.000
_cell.length_b   1.000
_cell.length_c   1.000
_cell.angle_alpha   90.00
_cell.angle_beta   90.00
_cell.angle_gamma   90.00
#
_symmetry.space_group_name_H-M   'P 1'
#
loop_
_entity.id
_entity.type
_entity.pdbx_description
1 polymer ?
#
loop_
_entity_poly.entity_id
_entity_poly.type
_entity_poly.pdbx_seq_one_letter_code
_entity_poly.pdbx_strand_id
1 'polypeptide(L)'
;MSYRLPPLNGLRAFEAAGRHLSFKAAATELSVTPGAVSQQVKHLEQALGVPLFQRLHRSLILTSQGEALLPEVTEAFERLSEASDTVAKALKTKPLRLGISPALSDEPDRLLARLAGTKRPPDYVRAVATDDVADLLAGRLDALLRPGPGPYPGLHAEVLALAPGFGAHKKASLVVWPGLARCREFTRARALLVKD
;
A
#
# COMPACT_ATOMS: atom_id res chain seq x y z
N MET A 1 20.17 15.04 -17.58
CA MET A 1 18.99 15.41 -18.40
C MET A 1 17.90 15.91 -17.47
N SER A 2 17.43 17.15 -17.63
CA SER A 2 16.26 17.65 -16.89
C SER A 2 15.02 17.29 -17.72
N TYR A 3 14.20 16.37 -17.22
CA TYR A 3 12.93 16.06 -17.86
C TYR A 3 12.00 17.27 -17.65
N ARG A 4 11.55 17.91 -18.73
CA ARG A 4 10.45 18.89 -18.66
C ARG A 4 9.13 18.14 -18.58
N LEU A 5 8.79 17.67 -17.39
CA LEU A 5 7.50 17.04 -17.12
C LEU A 5 6.50 18.11 -16.64
N PRO A 6 5.24 18.06 -17.09
CA PRO A 6 4.19 18.84 -16.47
C PRO A 6 3.94 18.33 -15.03
N PRO A 7 3.13 19.04 -14.22
CA PRO A 7 2.91 18.68 -12.83
C PRO A 7 2.40 17.23 -12.67
N LEU A 8 3.20 16.35 -12.05
CA LEU A 8 2.88 14.92 -11.92
C LEU A 8 1.55 14.66 -11.18
N ASN A 9 1.23 15.47 -10.17
CA ASN A 9 -0.07 15.39 -9.48
C ASN A 9 -1.22 15.79 -10.41
N GLY A 10 -1.00 16.73 -11.33
CA GLY A 10 -1.97 17.11 -12.35
C GLY A 10 -2.20 15.96 -13.34
N LEU A 11 -1.12 15.32 -13.82
CA LEU A 11 -1.21 14.13 -14.67
C LEU A 11 -1.96 12.99 -13.98
N ARG A 12 -1.67 12.72 -12.70
CA ARG A 12 -2.34 11.68 -11.91
C ARG A 12 -3.84 11.97 -11.74
N ALA A 13 -4.20 13.22 -11.48
CA ALA A 13 -5.60 13.64 -11.37
C ALA A 13 -6.34 13.54 -12.70
N PHE A 14 -5.67 13.90 -13.79
CA PHE A 14 -6.19 13.80 -15.15
C PHE A 14 -6.45 12.35 -15.57
N GLU A 15 -5.49 11.44 -15.39
CA GLU A 15 -5.67 10.02 -15.75
C GLU A 15 -6.88 9.41 -15.04
N ALA A 16 -6.96 9.55 -13.71
CA ALA A 16 -8.06 9.02 -12.93
C ALA A 16 -9.40 9.64 -13.34
N ALA A 17 -9.44 10.96 -13.56
CA ALA A 17 -10.65 11.65 -14.01
C ALA A 17 -11.07 11.26 -15.43
N GLY A 18 -10.10 11.00 -16.32
CA GLY A 18 -10.31 10.58 -17.70
C GLY A 18 -10.90 9.18 -17.78
N ARG A 19 -10.33 8.23 -17.03
CA ARG A 19 -10.83 6.85 -16.96
C ARG A 19 -12.24 6.75 -16.39
N HIS A 20 -12.55 7.56 -15.37
CA HIS A 20 -13.88 7.55 -14.74
C HIS A 20 -14.89 8.49 -15.40
N LEU A 21 -14.44 9.40 -16.27
CA LEU A 21 -15.23 10.53 -16.77
C LEU A 21 -15.97 11.27 -15.62
N SER A 22 -15.31 11.40 -14.48
CA SER A 22 -15.90 11.93 -13.26
C SER A 22 -14.85 12.38 -12.24
N PHE A 23 -14.85 13.68 -11.89
CA PHE A 23 -13.99 14.20 -10.83
C PHE A 23 -14.36 13.65 -9.44
N LYS A 24 -15.63 13.29 -9.22
CA LYS A 24 -16.05 12.71 -7.94
C LYS A 24 -15.48 11.30 -7.77
N ALA A 25 -15.57 10.46 -8.80
CA ALA A 25 -15.05 9.10 -8.75
C ALA A 25 -13.52 9.09 -8.65
N ALA A 26 -12.84 9.95 -9.43
CA ALA A 26 -11.39 10.12 -9.34
C ALA A 26 -10.94 10.59 -7.96
N ALA A 27 -11.68 11.50 -7.32
CA ALA A 27 -11.38 11.96 -5.97
C ALA A 27 -11.47 10.84 -4.93
N THR A 28 -12.49 9.98 -5.04
CA THR A 28 -12.62 8.79 -4.20
C THR A 28 -11.43 7.85 -4.38
N GLU A 29 -11.04 7.56 -5.63
CA GLU A 29 -9.89 6.68 -5.91
C GLU A 29 -8.58 7.26 -5.35
N LEU A 30 -8.35 8.55 -5.57
CA LEU A 30 -7.13 9.23 -5.15
C LEU A 30 -7.14 9.62 -3.66
N SER A 31 -8.22 9.33 -2.92
CA SER A 31 -8.41 9.69 -1.50
C SER A 31 -8.24 11.19 -1.23
N VAL A 32 -8.81 12.03 -2.10
CA VAL A 32 -8.80 13.51 -2.00
C VAL A 32 -10.20 14.08 -2.21
N THR A 33 -10.35 15.41 -2.16
CA THR A 33 -11.63 16.06 -2.45
C THR A 33 -11.83 16.27 -3.96
N PRO A 34 -13.08 16.30 -4.48
CA PRO A 34 -13.34 16.62 -5.88
C PRO A 34 -12.80 17.99 -6.31
N GLY A 35 -12.79 18.97 -5.38
CA GLY A 35 -12.17 20.27 -5.60
C GLY A 35 -10.67 20.19 -5.84
N ALA A 36 -9.96 19.33 -5.10
CA ALA A 36 -8.53 19.11 -5.29
C ALA A 36 -8.22 18.50 -6.66
N VAL A 37 -8.98 17.49 -7.08
CA VAL A 37 -8.85 16.90 -8.43
C VAL A 37 -9.09 17.96 -9.51
N SER A 38 -10.17 18.73 -9.39
CA SER A 38 -10.47 19.81 -10.34
C SER A 38 -9.34 20.85 -10.42
N GLN A 39 -8.74 21.22 -9.28
CA GLN A 39 -7.63 22.19 -9.26
C GLN A 39 -6.36 21.62 -9.88
N GLN A 40 -6.02 20.37 -9.59
CA GLN A 40 -4.86 19.68 -10.15
C GLN A 40 -4.96 19.53 -11.67
N VAL A 41 -6.14 19.16 -12.18
CA VAL A 41 -6.43 19.12 -13.62
C VAL A 41 -6.31 20.51 -14.24
N LYS A 42 -6.90 21.54 -13.62
CA LYS A 42 -6.80 22.92 -14.12
C LYS A 42 -5.35 23.41 -14.20
N HIS A 43 -4.52 23.10 -13.21
CA HIS A 43 -3.09 23.44 -13.23
C HIS A 43 -2.35 22.69 -14.35
N LEU A 44 -2.72 21.43 -14.64
CA LEU A 44 -2.17 20.68 -15.77
C LEU A 44 -2.56 21.33 -17.10
N GLU A 45 -3.84 21.64 -17.31
CA GLU A 45 -4.35 22.30 -18.51
C GLU A 45 -3.64 23.65 -18.75
N GLN A 46 -3.41 24.42 -17.68
CA GLN A 46 -2.64 25.67 -17.74
C GLN A 46 -1.18 25.44 -18.13
N ALA A 47 -0.53 24.39 -17.59
CA ALA A 47 0.85 24.06 -17.93
C ALA A 47 1.00 23.57 -19.38
N LEU A 48 -0.02 22.89 -19.92
CA LEU A 48 -0.05 22.41 -21.31
C LEU A 48 -0.57 23.47 -22.30
N GLY A 49 -1.28 24.48 -21.81
CA GLY A 49 -1.89 25.53 -22.64
C GLY A 49 -3.15 25.09 -23.38
N VAL A 50 -3.69 23.90 -23.07
CA VAL A 50 -4.88 23.33 -23.74
C VAL A 50 -5.84 22.70 -22.72
N PRO A 51 -7.16 22.83 -22.92
CA PRO A 51 -8.13 22.10 -22.11
C PRO A 51 -8.05 20.61 -22.44
N LEU A 52 -8.22 19.76 -21.43
CA LEU A 52 -8.25 18.30 -21.56
C LEU A 52 -9.66 17.77 -21.37
N PHE A 53 -10.51 18.47 -20.62
CA PHE A 53 -11.92 18.12 -20.43
C PHE A 53 -12.89 19.21 -20.89
N GLN A 54 -14.08 18.78 -21.31
CA GLN A 54 -15.25 19.63 -21.44
C GLN A 54 -16.25 19.28 -20.33
N ARG A 55 -16.70 20.31 -19.62
CA ARG A 55 -17.70 20.19 -18.55
C ARG A 55 -19.10 20.43 -19.12
N LEU A 56 -19.95 19.43 -19.01
CA LEU A 56 -21.37 19.52 -19.35
C LEU A 56 -22.20 19.54 -18.07
N HIS A 57 -23.50 19.86 -18.19
CA HIS A 57 -24.39 20.07 -17.04
C HIS A 57 -24.44 18.86 -16.08
N ARG A 58 -24.13 17.65 -16.54
CA ARG A 58 -24.11 16.41 -15.74
C ARG A 58 -23.04 15.39 -16.14
N SER A 59 -22.14 15.75 -17.06
CA SER A 59 -21.12 14.83 -17.56
C SER A 59 -19.79 15.55 -17.74
N LEU A 60 -18.73 14.77 -17.66
CA LEU A 60 -17.38 15.17 -17.99
C LEU A 60 -16.98 14.36 -19.22
N ILE A 61 -16.56 15.03 -20.27
CA ILE A 61 -16.07 14.36 -21.48
C ILE A 61 -14.65 14.84 -21.78
N LEU A 62 -13.86 14.00 -22.43
CA LEU A 62 -12.54 14.38 -22.89
C LEU A 62 -12.66 15.27 -24.12
N THR A 63 -11.72 16.20 -24.26
CA THR A 63 -11.45 16.88 -25.53
C THR A 63 -10.62 15.95 -26.43
N SER A 64 -10.46 16.28 -27.71
CA SER A 64 -9.57 15.52 -28.61
C SER A 64 -8.12 15.42 -28.08
N GLN A 65 -7.65 16.45 -27.39
CA GLN A 65 -6.34 16.50 -26.74
C GLN A 65 -6.30 15.58 -25.50
N GLY A 66 -7.39 15.56 -24.72
CA GLY A 66 -7.57 14.63 -23.61
C GLY A 66 -7.62 13.17 -24.06
N GLU A 67 -8.35 12.87 -25.13
CA GLU A 67 -8.42 11.53 -25.73
C GLU A 67 -7.05 11.05 -26.22
N ALA A 68 -6.26 11.94 -26.83
CA ALA A 68 -4.91 11.62 -27.29
C ALA A 68 -3.92 11.44 -26.12
N LEU A 69 -4.03 12.24 -25.06
CA LEU A 69 -3.08 12.23 -23.94
C LEU A 69 -3.33 11.09 -22.95
N LEU A 70 -4.60 10.70 -22.74
CA LEU A 70 -4.98 9.70 -21.75
C LEU A 70 -4.21 8.37 -21.89
N PRO A 71 -4.17 7.70 -23.06
CA PRO A 71 -3.48 6.41 -23.18
C PRO A 71 -1.98 6.51 -22.87
N GLU A 72 -1.31 7.57 -23.32
CA GLU A 72 0.12 7.81 -23.09
C GLU A 72 0.44 7.98 -21.59
N VAL A 73 -0.40 8.74 -20.87
CA VAL A 73 -0.23 8.94 -19.43
C VAL A 73 -0.52 7.66 -18.65
N THR A 74 -1.55 6.91 -19.05
CA THR A 74 -1.86 5.61 -18.46
C THR A 74 -0.70 4.64 -18.61
N GLU A 75 -0.17 4.46 -19.82
CA GLU A 75 0.97 3.56 -20.07
C GLU A 75 2.21 4.01 -19.28
N ALA A 76 2.50 5.32 -19.24
CA ALA A 76 3.62 5.83 -18.48
C ALA A 76 3.49 5.55 -16.97
N PHE A 77 2.28 5.70 -16.40
CA PHE A 77 2.05 5.36 -15.00
C PHE A 77 2.07 3.85 -14.74
N GLU A 78 1.58 3.03 -15.67
CA GLU A 78 1.72 1.58 -15.59
C GLU A 78 3.20 1.17 -15.57
N ARG A 79 4.02 1.72 -16.47
CA ARG A 79 5.46 1.46 -16.50
C ARG A 79 6.18 1.94 -15.25
N LEU A 80 5.81 3.10 -14.71
CA LEU A 80 6.35 3.59 -13.44
C LEU A 80 5.93 2.70 -12.27
N SER A 81 4.67 2.22 -12.29
CA SER A 81 4.15 1.27 -11.32
C SER A 81 4.93 -0.04 -11.40
N GLU A 82 5.14 -0.59 -12.60
CA GLU A 82 5.91 -1.82 -12.83
C GLU A 82 7.37 -1.69 -12.42
N ALA A 83 8.01 -0.55 -12.71
CA ALA A 83 9.39 -0.28 -12.30
C ALA A 83 9.48 -0.18 -10.77
N SER A 84 8.54 0.52 -10.14
CA SER A 84 8.45 0.64 -8.68
C SER A 84 8.17 -0.72 -8.04
N ASP A 85 7.26 -1.50 -8.64
CA ASP A 85 6.97 -2.87 -8.28
C ASP A 85 8.18 -3.76 -8.49
N THR A 86 9.05 -3.52 -9.47
CA THR A 86 10.27 -4.31 -9.70
C THR A 86 11.30 -4.05 -8.61
N VAL A 87 11.45 -2.80 -8.19
CA VAL A 87 12.29 -2.43 -7.03
C VAL A 87 11.68 -3.01 -5.74
N ALA A 88 10.37 -2.95 -5.58
CA ALA A 88 9.67 -3.61 -4.47
C ALA A 88 9.74 -5.14 -4.57
N LYS A 89 9.75 -5.72 -5.78
CA LYS A 89 9.92 -7.16 -6.08
C LYS A 89 11.35 -7.63 -5.88
N ALA A 90 12.36 -6.76 -5.88
CA ALA A 90 13.68 -7.10 -5.39
C ALA A 90 13.64 -7.50 -3.90
N LEU A 91 12.55 -7.17 -3.18
CA LEU A 91 12.22 -7.71 -1.86
C LEU A 91 11.49 -9.08 -1.92
N LYS A 92 10.87 -9.48 -3.05
CA LYS A 92 10.12 -10.75 -3.20
C LYS A 92 10.98 -12.02 -3.24
N THR A 93 12.30 -11.93 -3.45
CA THR A 93 13.18 -13.10 -3.27
C THR A 93 13.55 -13.35 -1.81
N LYS A 94 13.16 -12.45 -0.89
CA LYS A 94 13.39 -12.64 0.54
C LYS A 94 12.04 -12.90 1.22
N PRO A 95 11.92 -13.95 2.04
CA PRO A 95 10.72 -14.17 2.83
C PRO A 95 10.48 -12.96 3.74
N LEU A 96 9.22 -12.58 3.94
CA LEU A 96 8.82 -11.57 4.90
C LEU A 96 9.29 -12.00 6.29
N ARG A 97 10.19 -11.23 6.90
CA ARG A 97 10.74 -11.51 8.24
C ARG A 97 9.79 -10.95 9.28
N LEU A 98 9.00 -11.83 9.85
CA LEU A 98 8.04 -11.51 10.90
C LEU A 98 8.65 -11.81 12.27
N GLY A 99 8.93 -10.78 13.06
CA GLY A 99 9.20 -10.93 14.48
C GLY A 99 7.91 -11.30 15.20
N ILE A 100 7.94 -12.32 16.03
CA ILE A 100 6.85 -12.65 16.95
C ILE A 100 7.43 -12.56 18.35
N SER A 101 6.86 -11.67 19.17
CA SER A 101 7.24 -11.54 20.57
C SER A 101 7.11 -12.90 21.27
N PRO A 102 8.15 -13.38 21.97
CA PRO A 102 8.09 -14.65 22.69
C PRO A 102 6.94 -14.72 23.70
N ALA A 103 6.50 -13.57 24.22
CA ALA A 103 5.33 -13.49 25.10
C ALA A 103 4.02 -13.94 24.42
N LEU A 104 3.95 -13.92 23.09
CA LEU A 104 2.77 -14.33 22.32
C LEU A 104 2.78 -15.82 21.94
N SER A 105 3.96 -16.43 21.81
CA SER A 105 4.12 -17.84 21.44
C SER A 105 5.54 -18.34 21.65
N ASP A 106 5.68 -19.53 22.23
CA ASP A 106 6.96 -20.23 22.38
C ASP A 106 7.45 -20.90 21.06
N GLU A 107 6.55 -21.14 20.11
CA GLU A 107 6.84 -21.81 18.84
C GLU A 107 6.25 -21.04 17.63
N PRO A 108 6.89 -19.94 17.20
CA PRO A 108 6.32 -19.02 16.21
C PRO A 108 6.09 -19.64 14.82
N ASP A 109 6.98 -20.53 14.36
CA ASP A 109 6.81 -21.21 13.07
C ASP A 109 5.62 -22.17 13.08
N ARG A 110 5.44 -22.90 14.19
CA ARG A 110 4.32 -23.84 14.38
C ARG A 110 2.99 -23.09 14.47
N LEU A 111 2.99 -21.93 15.11
CA LEU A 111 1.84 -21.05 15.19
C LEU A 111 1.40 -20.60 13.80
N LEU A 112 2.30 -20.04 12.99
CA LEU A 112 1.97 -19.65 11.61
C LEU A 112 1.50 -20.83 10.76
N ALA A 113 2.17 -21.98 10.88
CA ALA A 113 1.79 -23.19 10.17
C ALA A 113 0.36 -23.63 10.52
N ARG A 114 0.00 -23.61 11.81
CA ARG A 114 -1.36 -23.94 12.29
C ARG A 114 -2.41 -22.99 11.75
N LEU A 115 -2.13 -21.69 11.75
CA LEU A 115 -3.06 -20.67 11.25
C LEU A 115 -3.30 -20.77 9.74
N ALA A 116 -2.27 -21.18 9.00
CA ALA A 116 -2.35 -21.43 7.57
C ALA A 116 -2.92 -22.83 7.24
N GLY A 117 -3.23 -23.69 8.22
CA GLY A 117 -3.66 -25.06 8.00
C GLY A 117 -2.60 -25.98 7.39
N THR A 118 -1.32 -25.60 7.49
CA THR A 118 -0.19 -26.28 6.85
C THR A 118 0.70 -26.98 7.87
N LYS A 119 1.42 -28.04 7.47
CA LYS A 119 2.45 -28.68 8.32
C LYS A 119 3.79 -27.93 8.34
N ARG A 120 3.96 -26.93 7.47
CA ARG A 120 5.15 -26.10 7.31
C ARG A 120 4.69 -24.66 7.07
N PRO A 121 5.30 -23.64 7.73
CA PRO A 121 4.91 -22.26 7.50
C PRO A 121 5.05 -21.89 6.01
N PRO A 122 4.28 -20.93 5.51
CA PRO A 122 4.35 -20.52 4.12
C PRO A 122 5.77 -20.07 3.76
N ASP A 123 6.32 -20.56 2.65
CA ASP A 123 7.72 -20.29 2.27
C ASP A 123 8.04 -18.79 2.03
N TYR A 124 7.00 -17.95 1.94
CA TYR A 124 7.13 -16.50 1.80
C TYR A 124 7.14 -15.73 3.14
N VAL A 125 6.97 -16.41 4.29
CA VAL A 125 7.07 -15.81 5.63
C VAL A 125 8.12 -16.57 6.43
N ARG A 126 9.06 -15.83 7.03
CA ARG A 126 10.04 -16.39 7.97
C ARG A 126 9.82 -15.75 9.33
N ALA A 127 9.36 -16.54 10.30
CA ALA A 127 9.17 -16.05 11.65
C ALA A 127 10.49 -16.07 12.43
N VAL A 128 10.65 -15.10 13.33
CA VAL A 128 11.75 -15.04 14.28
C VAL A 128 11.17 -14.70 15.65
N ALA A 129 11.54 -15.45 16.68
CA ALA A 129 11.16 -15.13 18.06
C ALA A 129 11.98 -13.92 18.54
N THR A 130 11.37 -12.74 18.60
CA THR A 130 12.02 -11.50 19.05
C THR A 130 10.98 -10.46 19.44
N ASP A 131 11.31 -9.62 20.42
CA ASP A 131 10.51 -8.47 20.84
C ASP A 131 11.20 -7.13 20.53
N ASP A 132 12.35 -7.18 19.85
CA ASP A 132 13.21 -6.02 19.65
C ASP A 132 12.73 -5.14 18.48
N VAL A 133 12.25 -3.95 18.79
CA VAL A 133 11.85 -2.95 17.79
C VAL A 133 13.07 -2.40 17.04
N ALA A 134 14.27 -2.43 17.64
CA ALA A 134 15.48 -2.01 16.95
C ALA A 134 15.78 -2.89 15.73
N ASP A 135 15.38 -4.17 15.74
CA ASP A 135 15.48 -5.04 14.57
C ASP A 135 14.58 -4.58 13.42
N LEU A 136 13.37 -4.09 13.73
CA LEU A 136 12.47 -3.51 12.74
C LEU A 136 13.02 -2.18 12.19
N LEU A 137 13.55 -1.33 13.08
CA LEU A 137 14.14 -0.04 12.70
C LEU A 137 15.44 -0.19 11.88
N ALA A 138 16.24 -1.20 12.19
CA ALA A 138 17.47 -1.53 11.46
C ALA A 138 17.20 -2.32 10.16
N GLY A 139 15.94 -2.61 9.83
CA GLY A 139 15.56 -3.38 8.64
C GLY A 139 15.97 -4.86 8.70
N ARG A 140 16.20 -5.40 9.91
CA ARG A 140 16.41 -6.83 10.17
C ARG A 140 15.09 -7.61 10.20
N LEU A 141 13.99 -6.93 10.53
CA LEU A 141 12.62 -7.42 10.39
C LEU A 141 11.83 -6.56 9.41
N ASP A 142 10.80 -7.14 8.81
CA ASP A 142 9.84 -6.45 7.95
C ASP A 142 8.54 -6.13 8.72
N ALA A 143 8.21 -6.96 9.71
CA ALA A 143 7.08 -6.77 10.62
C ALA A 143 7.36 -7.34 12.00
N LEU A 144 6.66 -6.84 13.02
CA LEU A 144 6.80 -7.29 14.41
C LEU A 144 5.43 -7.39 15.08
N LEU A 145 5.10 -8.57 15.62
CA LEU A 145 3.87 -8.83 16.37
C LEU A 145 4.19 -8.81 17.87
N ARG A 146 3.58 -7.87 18.62
CA ARG A 146 3.87 -7.66 20.05
C ARG A 146 2.61 -7.52 20.90
N PRO A 147 2.67 -7.84 22.20
CA PRO A 147 1.62 -7.49 23.15
C PRO A 147 1.47 -5.97 23.28
N GLY A 148 0.23 -5.53 23.46
CA GLY A 148 -0.10 -4.13 23.78
C GLY A 148 -0.01 -3.15 22.59
N PRO A 149 -0.69 -1.98 22.69
CA PRO A 149 -0.92 -1.09 21.57
C PRO A 149 0.28 -0.22 21.14
N GLY A 150 1.35 -0.15 21.94
CA GLY A 150 2.49 0.75 21.71
C GLY A 150 2.92 1.52 22.95
N PRO A 151 3.72 2.60 22.81
CA PRO A 151 3.85 3.44 21.60
C PRO A 151 4.88 2.96 20.55
N TYR A 152 4.60 3.24 19.27
CA TYR A 152 5.49 2.97 18.13
C TYR A 152 5.62 4.21 17.20
N PRO A 153 6.37 5.26 17.62
CA PRO A 153 6.48 6.48 16.82
C PRO A 153 7.11 6.24 15.45
N GLY A 154 6.55 6.82 14.40
CA GLY A 154 7.06 6.70 13.02
C GLY A 154 6.78 5.35 12.35
N LEU A 155 6.14 4.42 13.04
CA LEU A 155 5.73 3.12 12.51
C LEU A 155 4.20 3.04 12.41
N HIS A 156 3.73 2.19 11.51
CA HIS A 156 2.32 1.83 11.46
C HIS A 156 2.08 0.67 12.41
N ALA A 157 1.13 0.82 13.33
CA ALA A 157 0.74 -0.22 14.27
C ALA A 157 -0.77 -0.45 14.20
N GLU A 158 -1.16 -1.71 14.02
CA GLU A 158 -2.55 -2.14 13.97
C GLU A 158 -2.80 -3.17 15.06
N VAL A 159 -3.85 -2.99 15.88
CA VAL A 159 -4.25 -3.99 16.88
C VAL A 159 -5.09 -5.07 16.21
N LEU A 160 -4.58 -6.29 16.22
CA LEU A 160 -5.22 -7.47 15.65
C LEU A 160 -5.89 -8.30 16.74
N ALA A 161 -7.08 -8.84 16.43
CA ALA A 161 -7.67 -9.93 17.19
C ALA A 161 -7.00 -11.24 16.75
N LEU A 162 -6.28 -11.88 17.66
CA LEU A 162 -5.48 -13.04 17.34
C LEU A 162 -6.34 -14.29 17.17
N ALA A 163 -5.99 -15.11 16.18
CA ALA A 163 -6.56 -16.43 16.00
C ALA A 163 -6.20 -17.39 17.16
N PRO A 164 -6.88 -18.54 17.31
CA PRO A 164 -6.64 -19.43 18.46
C PRO A 164 -5.18 -19.92 18.58
N GLY A 165 -4.68 -19.85 19.81
CA GLY A 165 -3.43 -20.45 20.29
C GLY A 165 -2.17 -19.58 20.17
N PHE A 166 -2.32 -18.26 20.18
CA PHE A 166 -1.31 -17.31 20.69
C PHE A 166 -1.39 -17.26 22.22
N GLY A 167 -0.92 -18.31 22.91
CA GLY A 167 -0.89 -18.38 24.37
C GLY A 167 -2.16 -17.86 25.07
N ALA A 168 -1.97 -17.00 26.08
CA ALA A 168 -3.05 -16.30 26.80
C ALA A 168 -3.52 -15.00 26.11
N HIS A 169 -2.87 -14.57 25.02
CA HIS A 169 -3.12 -13.28 24.40
C HIS A 169 -4.23 -13.36 23.35
N LYS A 170 -5.28 -12.55 23.52
CA LYS A 170 -6.39 -12.43 22.55
C LYS A 170 -6.19 -11.31 21.53
N LYS A 171 -5.26 -10.39 21.80
CA LYS A 171 -4.94 -9.24 20.94
C LYS A 171 -3.43 -8.97 20.96
N ALA A 172 -2.90 -8.53 19.83
CA ALA A 172 -1.54 -8.03 19.70
C ALA A 172 -1.48 -6.91 18.67
N SER A 173 -0.45 -6.08 18.74
CA SER A 173 -0.16 -5.09 17.72
C SER A 173 0.78 -5.68 16.68
N LEU A 174 0.38 -5.59 15.42
CA LEU A 174 1.24 -5.80 14.27
C LEU A 174 1.86 -4.45 13.87
N VAL A 175 3.18 -4.36 13.98
CA VAL A 175 3.96 -3.14 13.80
C VAL A 175 4.82 -3.27 12.54
N VAL A 176 4.75 -2.28 11.65
CA VAL A 176 5.48 -2.24 10.37
C VAL A 176 5.89 -0.84 9.97
N TRP A 177 6.77 -0.76 8.97
CA TRP A 177 6.98 0.48 8.24
C TRP A 177 5.69 0.92 7.51
N PRO A 178 5.34 2.22 7.51
CA PRO A 178 4.09 2.69 6.89
C PRO A 178 3.92 2.30 5.42
N GLY A 179 5.01 2.24 4.65
CA GLY A 179 4.98 1.81 3.24
C GLY A 179 4.63 0.34 3.04
N LEU A 180 4.94 -0.53 4.01
CA LEU A 180 4.66 -1.97 3.95
C LEU A 180 3.23 -2.31 4.34
N ALA A 181 2.54 -1.44 5.09
CA ALA A 181 1.21 -1.68 5.62
C ALA A 181 0.13 -1.97 4.55
N ARG A 182 0.37 -1.56 3.30
CA ARG A 182 -0.55 -1.78 2.16
C ARG A 182 -0.03 -2.75 1.10
N CYS A 183 1.14 -3.35 1.31
CA CYS A 183 1.71 -4.30 0.36
C CYS A 183 0.95 -5.64 0.39
N ARG A 184 0.81 -6.28 -0.77
CA ARG A 184 0.06 -7.55 -0.90
C ARG A 184 0.61 -8.66 0.00
N GLU A 185 1.92 -8.79 0.08
CA GLU A 185 2.61 -9.79 0.92
C GLU A 185 2.32 -9.56 2.40
N PHE A 186 2.28 -8.30 2.82
CA PHE A 186 1.91 -7.92 4.17
C PHE A 186 0.43 -8.19 4.46
N THR A 187 -0.48 -7.84 3.55
CA THR A 187 -1.91 -8.16 3.69
C THR A 187 -2.16 -9.67 3.80
N ARG A 188 -1.42 -10.48 3.03
CA ARG A 188 -1.44 -11.94 3.13
C ARG A 188 -0.92 -12.44 4.47
N ALA A 189 0.21 -11.93 4.95
CA ALA A 189 0.75 -12.32 6.26
C ALA A 189 -0.18 -11.89 7.41
N ARG A 190 -0.77 -10.69 7.33
CA ARG A 190 -1.80 -10.22 8.27
C ARG A 190 -3.00 -11.15 8.31
N ALA A 191 -3.49 -11.61 7.17
CA ALA A 191 -4.61 -12.55 7.11
C ALA A 191 -4.32 -13.88 7.84
N LEU A 192 -3.05 -14.31 7.90
CA LEU A 192 -2.66 -15.49 8.68
C LEU A 192 -2.73 -15.27 10.20
N LEU A 193 -2.68 -14.01 10.67
CA LEU A 193 -2.58 -13.69 12.10
C LEU A 193 -3.93 -13.36 12.75
N VAL A 194 -4.93 -13.01 11.92
CA VAL A 194 -6.23 -12.49 12.36
C VAL A 194 -7.26 -13.62 12.38
N LYS A 195 -8.17 -13.58 13.35
CA LYS A 195 -9.37 -14.42 13.37
C LYS A 195 -10.41 -13.85 12.39
N ASP A 196 -10.96 -14.69 11.50
CA ASP A 196 -12.17 -14.35 10.72
C ASP A 196 -13.33 -13.92 11.63
#